data_AF-A0A3C2E2D1-F1
#
_entry.id   AF-A0A3C2E2D1-F1
#
_cell.length_a   1.000
_cell.length_b   1.000
_cell.length_c   1.000
_cell.angle_alpha   90.00
_cell.angle_beta   90.00
_cell.angle_gamma   90.00
#
_symmetry.space_group_name_H-M   'P 1'
#
loop_
_entity.id
_entity.type
_entity.pdbx_description
1 polymer ?
#
loop_
_entity_poly.entity_id
_entity_poly.type
_entity_poly.pdbx_seq_one_letter_code
_entity_poly.pdbx_strand_id
1 'polypeptide(L)'
;FVPLAAGYSFMRWFHNSGGRLMVATPSMREDLEKRGFKNITPWARGVDTDIFNPGRRGIDGGVFKDIEGPVFLYVGRVAVEKNIEAFLKIELPGTKVVIGPGPQLEELKKKYPD
;
A
#
# COMPACT_ATOMS: atom_id res chain seq x y z
N PHE A 1 0.86 28.64 -12.15
CA PHE A 1 0.83 27.23 -12.59
C PHE A 1 2.27 26.79 -12.84
N VAL A 2 2.70 25.68 -12.24
CA VAL A 2 4.04 25.12 -12.52
C VAL A 2 3.87 23.93 -13.46
N PRO A 3 4.50 23.93 -14.65
CA PRO A 3 4.40 22.81 -15.57
C PRO A 3 4.97 21.53 -14.96
N LEU A 4 4.29 20.40 -15.14
CA LEU A 4 4.75 19.09 -14.67
C LEU A 4 6.16 18.74 -15.20
N ALA A 5 6.46 19.17 -16.42
CA ALA A 5 7.78 19.02 -17.04
C ALA A 5 8.91 19.70 -16.24
N ALA A 6 8.64 20.81 -15.56
CA ALA A 6 9.64 21.52 -14.77
C ALA A 6 10.05 20.70 -13.54
N GLY A 7 9.08 20.12 -12.83
CA GLY A 7 9.34 19.23 -11.68
C GLY A 7 10.13 17.98 -12.07
N TYR A 8 9.74 17.33 -13.17
CA TYR A 8 10.51 16.17 -13.68
C TYR A 8 11.91 16.55 -14.16
N SER A 9 12.09 17.74 -14.72
CA SER A 9 13.42 18.19 -15.16
C SER A 9 14.37 18.36 -13.98
N PHE A 10 13.90 18.96 -12.89
CA PHE A 10 14.67 19.05 -11.65
C PHE A 10 14.98 17.67 -11.05
N MET A 11 13.96 16.80 -10.91
CA MET A 11 14.15 15.47 -10.35
C MET A 11 15.12 14.62 -11.18
N ARG A 12 15.07 14.71 -12.52
CA ARG A 12 16.04 14.01 -13.39
C ARG A 12 17.45 14.53 -13.21
N TRP A 13 17.64 15.84 -13.19
CA TRP A 13 18.96 16.44 -12.97
C TRP A 13 19.57 15.93 -11.65
N PHE A 14 18.77 15.94 -10.59
CA PHE A 14 19.19 15.48 -9.26
C PHE A 14 19.51 13.97 -9.26
N HIS A 15 18.56 13.12 -9.68
CA HIS A 15 18.71 11.67 -9.56
C HIS A 15 19.67 11.05 -10.58
N ASN A 16 19.82 11.62 -11.78
CA ASN A 16 20.77 11.10 -12.79
C ASN A 16 22.24 11.33 -12.40
N SER A 17 22.50 12.20 -11.42
CA SER A 17 23.83 12.39 -10.84
C SER A 17 24.21 11.26 -9.86
N GLY A 18 23.24 10.44 -9.43
CA GLY A 18 23.46 9.32 -8.53
C GLY A 18 23.91 8.05 -9.26
N GLY A 19 24.68 7.21 -8.56
CA GLY A 19 25.13 5.92 -9.09
C GLY A 19 24.00 4.91 -9.31
N ARG A 20 22.92 4.98 -8.52
CA ARG A 20 21.72 4.16 -8.67
C ARG A 20 20.46 4.91 -8.24
N LEU A 21 19.41 4.86 -9.06
CA LEU A 21 18.05 5.25 -8.69
C LEU A 21 17.23 4.00 -8.37
N MET A 22 16.95 3.80 -7.09
CA MET A 22 16.32 2.56 -6.60
C MET A 22 14.80 2.68 -6.64
N VAL A 23 14.12 1.72 -7.28
CA VAL A 23 12.67 1.73 -7.45
C VAL A 23 12.04 0.41 -7.01
N ALA A 24 10.86 0.50 -6.41
CA ALA A 24 10.22 -0.66 -5.76
C ALA A 24 9.44 -1.57 -6.73
N THR A 25 8.98 -1.05 -7.87
CA THR A 25 8.11 -1.78 -8.80
C THR A 25 8.60 -1.68 -10.24
N PRO A 26 8.31 -2.71 -11.08
CA PRO A 26 8.57 -2.65 -12.51
C PRO A 26 7.85 -1.48 -13.20
N SER A 27 6.61 -1.19 -12.83
CA SER A 27 5.84 -0.08 -13.39
C SER A 27 6.51 1.27 -13.16
N MET A 28 7.02 1.52 -11.94
CA MET A 28 7.73 2.75 -11.62
C MET A 28 9.04 2.85 -12.41
N ARG A 29 9.73 1.73 -12.62
CA ARG A 29 10.92 1.69 -13.48
C ARG A 29 10.59 2.15 -14.89
N GLU A 30 9.60 1.52 -15.52
CA GLU A 30 9.20 1.83 -16.89
C GLU A 30 8.76 3.29 -17.05
N ASP A 31 7.97 3.80 -16.09
CA ASP A 31 7.48 5.18 -16.12
C ASP A 31 8.61 6.20 -16.01
N LEU A 32 9.63 5.93 -15.19
CA LEU A 32 10.78 6.80 -15.03
C LEU A 32 11.77 6.67 -16.20
N GLU A 33 11.95 5.48 -16.75
CA GLU A 33 12.74 5.25 -17.97
C GLU A 33 12.16 6.06 -19.14
N LYS A 34 10.85 5.98 -19.38
CA LYS A 34 10.14 6.79 -20.41
C LYS A 34 10.30 8.30 -20.20
N ARG A 35 10.57 8.74 -18.97
CA ARG A 35 10.77 10.15 -18.63
C ARG A 35 12.22 10.60 -18.71
N GLY A 36 13.18 9.70 -18.94
CA GLY A 36 14.60 10.01 -19.10
C GLY A 36 15.44 9.90 -17.82
N PHE A 37 14.93 9.21 -16.79
CA PHE A 37 15.75 8.84 -15.63
C PHE A 37 16.72 7.72 -16.00
N LYS A 38 17.91 7.74 -15.40
CA LYS A 38 19.01 6.81 -15.67
C LYS A 38 19.37 6.01 -14.42
N ASN A 39 20.21 4.98 -14.60
CA ASN A 39 20.75 4.16 -13.51
C ASN A 39 19.67 3.49 -12.64
N ILE A 40 18.51 3.18 -13.22
CA ILE A 40 17.36 2.66 -12.47
C ILE A 40 17.62 1.21 -12.09
N THR A 41 17.59 0.93 -10.79
CA THR A 41 17.84 -0.40 -10.23
C THR A 41 16.63 -0.86 -9.41
N PRO A 42 16.12 -2.08 -9.59
CA PRO A 42 15.05 -2.59 -8.74
C PRO A 42 15.56 -2.77 -7.31
N TRP A 43 14.82 -2.23 -6.35
CA TRP A 43 14.97 -2.50 -4.92
C TRP A 43 13.61 -2.93 -4.39
N ALA A 44 13.36 -4.24 -4.45
CA ALA A 44 12.11 -4.79 -3.97
C ALA A 44 12.02 -4.67 -2.45
N ARG A 45 10.80 -4.51 -1.96
CA ARG A 45 10.50 -4.68 -0.52
C ARG A 45 10.38 -6.18 -0.24
N GLY A 46 10.75 -6.60 0.97
CA GLY A 46 10.64 -7.99 1.43
C GLY A 46 10.12 -8.06 2.85
N VAL A 47 9.68 -9.26 3.24
CA VAL A 47 9.32 -9.62 4.62
C VAL A 47 10.15 -10.85 5.03
N ASP A 48 10.36 -11.02 6.33
CA ASP A 48 11.00 -12.22 6.87
C ASP A 48 10.02 -13.41 6.77
N THR A 49 10.36 -14.41 5.97
CA THR A 49 9.50 -15.58 5.71
C THR A 49 9.45 -16.57 6.89
N ASP A 50 10.41 -16.53 7.81
CA ASP A 50 10.39 -17.37 9.00
C ASP A 50 9.34 -16.86 10.01
N ILE A 51 9.10 -15.54 9.99
CA ILE A 51 8.04 -14.87 10.75
C ILE A 51 6.72 -14.91 9.98
N PHE A 52 6.72 -14.54 8.70
CA PHE A 52 5.53 -14.43 7.86
C PHE A 52 5.39 -15.66 6.95
N ASN A 53 4.82 -16.74 7.48
CA ASN A 53 4.45 -17.90 6.70
C ASN A 53 3.09 -18.48 7.11
N PRO A 54 2.37 -19.17 6.19
CA PRO A 54 1.07 -19.76 6.48
C PRO A 54 1.06 -20.77 7.63
N GLY A 55 2.18 -21.42 7.93
CA GLY A 55 2.31 -22.36 9.04
C GLY A 55 2.23 -21.70 10.43
N ARG A 56 2.41 -20.37 10.50
CA ARG A 56 2.23 -19.56 11.71
C ARG A 56 0.78 -19.05 11.89
N ARG A 57 -0.14 -19.40 10.99
CA ARG A 57 -1.56 -19.02 11.16
C ARG A 57 -2.08 -19.66 12.45
N GLY A 58 -2.65 -18.84 13.34
CA GLY A 58 -3.14 -19.31 14.63
C GLY A 58 -4.15 -20.44 14.47
N ILE A 59 -4.00 -21.48 15.30
CA ILE A 59 -4.98 -22.55 15.45
C ILE A 59 -6.24 -21.92 16.06
N ASP A 60 -7.44 -22.31 15.60
CA ASP A 60 -8.76 -21.82 16.05
C ASP A 60 -9.14 -20.36 15.68
N GLY A 61 -8.68 -19.85 14.53
CA GLY A 61 -9.15 -18.55 14.00
C GLY A 61 -8.45 -17.32 14.58
N GLY A 62 -7.55 -17.49 15.55
CA GLY A 62 -6.70 -16.42 16.09
C GLY A 62 -7.49 -15.24 16.67
N VAL A 63 -7.08 -14.01 16.33
CA VAL A 63 -7.77 -12.78 16.76
C VAL A 63 -9.17 -12.60 16.16
N PHE A 64 -9.56 -13.44 15.21
CA PHE A 64 -10.85 -13.36 14.50
C PHE A 64 -11.77 -14.53 14.83
N LYS A 65 -11.47 -15.32 15.87
CA LYS A 65 -12.23 -16.53 16.23
C LYS A 65 -13.74 -16.29 16.45
N ASP A 66 -14.11 -15.09 16.91
CA ASP A 66 -15.50 -14.73 17.25
C ASP A 66 -16.19 -13.93 16.13
N ILE A 67 -15.55 -13.80 14.95
CA ILE A 67 -16.07 -13.04 13.82
C ILE A 67 -16.66 -13.99 12.77
N GLU A 68 -17.81 -13.62 12.19
CA GLU A 68 -18.43 -14.38 11.11
C GLU A 68 -17.53 -14.39 9.87
N GLY A 69 -17.11 -15.59 9.48
CA GLY A 69 -16.23 -15.78 8.34
C GLY A 69 -16.99 -15.78 7.00
N PRO A 70 -16.27 -15.58 5.88
CA PRO A 70 -14.85 -15.25 5.78
C PRO A 70 -14.51 -13.80 6.16
N VAL A 71 -13.28 -13.60 6.66
CA VAL A 71 -12.77 -12.27 7.02
C VAL A 71 -12.02 -11.65 5.83
N PHE A 72 -12.43 -10.45 5.45
CA PHE A 72 -11.74 -9.62 4.47
C PHE A 72 -10.98 -8.52 5.21
N LEU A 73 -9.67 -8.43 4.99
CA LEU A 73 -8.79 -7.66 5.86
C LEU A 73 -8.06 -6.53 5.12
N TYR A 74 -8.14 -5.33 5.67
CA TYR A 74 -7.19 -4.25 5.41
C TYR A 74 -6.30 -4.05 6.64
N VAL A 75 -4.98 -4.03 6.43
CA VAL A 75 -4.01 -3.66 7.48
C VAL A 75 -3.13 -2.52 6.97
N GLY A 76 -3.13 -1.41 7.68
CA GLY A 76 -2.28 -0.27 7.34
C GLY A 76 -2.79 1.04 7.92
N ARG A 77 -2.14 2.14 7.54
CA ARG A 77 -2.56 3.48 7.94
C ARG A 77 -3.94 3.80 7.35
N VAL A 78 -4.87 4.25 8.18
CA VAL A 78 -6.23 4.61 7.74
C VAL A 78 -6.25 6.04 7.22
N ALA A 79 -5.99 6.20 5.93
CA ALA A 79 -5.76 7.51 5.32
C ALA A 79 -6.35 7.59 3.90
N VAL A 80 -6.71 8.81 3.49
CA VAL A 80 -7.44 9.09 2.24
C VAL A 80 -6.72 8.54 1.01
N GLU A 81 -5.39 8.63 0.97
CA GLU A 81 -4.58 8.12 -0.14
C GLU A 81 -4.62 6.60 -0.32
N LYS A 82 -5.18 5.86 0.67
CA LYS A 82 -5.33 4.41 0.63
C LYS A 82 -6.68 3.96 0.09
N ASN A 83 -7.62 4.89 -0.12
CA ASN A 83 -8.93 4.61 -0.71
C ASN A 83 -9.69 3.47 0.00
N ILE A 84 -9.64 3.43 1.33
CA ILE A 84 -10.21 2.34 2.15
C ILE A 84 -11.73 2.28 2.01
N GLU A 85 -12.37 3.41 1.73
CA GLU A 85 -13.80 3.47 1.43
C GLU A 85 -14.19 2.57 0.26
N ALA A 86 -13.33 2.44 -0.76
CA ALA A 86 -13.61 1.53 -1.87
C ALA A 86 -13.70 0.07 -1.41
N PHE A 87 -12.84 -0.35 -0.48
CA PHE A 87 -12.92 -1.67 0.15
C PHE A 87 -14.20 -1.84 0.99
N LEU A 88 -14.56 -0.83 1.78
CA LEU A 88 -15.77 -0.87 2.62
C LEU A 88 -17.07 -0.92 1.81
N LYS A 89 -17.08 -0.38 0.58
CA LYS A 89 -18.24 -0.42 -0.33
C LYS A 89 -18.44 -1.75 -1.06
N ILE A 90 -17.47 -2.66 -1.04
CA ILE A 90 -17.62 -3.95 -1.72
C ILE A 90 -18.57 -4.83 -0.91
N GLU A 91 -19.62 -5.33 -1.56
CA GLU A 91 -20.47 -6.37 -1.02
C GLU A 91 -19.71 -7.70 -1.03
N LEU A 92 -19.44 -8.23 0.17
CA LEU A 92 -18.66 -9.44 0.36
C LEU A 92 -19.39 -10.36 1.35
N PRO A 93 -19.43 -11.68 1.10
CA PRO A 93 -20.07 -12.61 2.04
C PRO A 93 -19.13 -12.78 3.24
N GLY A 94 -19.37 -12.07 4.35
CA GLY A 94 -18.57 -12.16 5.58
C GLY A 94 -18.18 -10.81 6.16
N THR A 95 -17.27 -10.78 7.13
CA THR A 95 -16.90 -9.54 7.83
C THR A 95 -15.70 -8.83 7.20
N LYS A 96 -15.82 -7.50 7.01
CA LYS A 96 -14.73 -6.61 6.63
C LYS A 96 -14.04 -6.05 7.88
N VAL A 97 -12.72 -6.19 7.97
CA VAL A 97 -11.93 -5.74 9.11
C VAL A 97 -10.86 -4.75 8.65
N VAL A 98 -10.77 -3.61 9.34
CA VAL A 98 -9.78 -2.55 9.09
C VAL A 98 -8.90 -2.40 10.34
N ILE A 99 -7.60 -2.66 10.19
CA ILE A 99 -6.62 -2.57 11.29
C ILE A 99 -5.61 -1.46 11.01
N GLY A 100 -5.53 -0.53 11.95
CA GLY A 100 -4.49 0.49 12.02
C GLY A 100 -5.05 1.88 12.33
N PRO A 101 -4.21 2.80 12.85
CA PRO A 101 -4.62 4.17 13.09
C PRO A 101 -4.55 5.00 11.81
N GLY A 102 -5.18 6.17 11.79
CA GLY A 102 -4.94 7.16 10.76
C GLY A 102 -5.95 8.29 10.74
N PRO A 103 -5.66 9.36 9.96
CA PRO A 103 -6.46 10.58 9.95
C PRO A 103 -7.90 10.36 9.47
N GLN A 104 -8.15 9.33 8.66
CA GLN A 104 -9.48 9.07 8.10
C GLN A 104 -10.33 8.11 8.97
N LEU A 105 -9.78 7.62 10.09
CA LEU A 105 -10.42 6.56 10.88
C LEU A 105 -11.79 6.98 11.44
N GLU A 106 -11.86 8.16 12.05
CA GLU A 106 -13.09 8.62 12.72
C GLU A 106 -14.21 8.96 11.72
N GLU A 107 -13.84 9.42 10.53
CA GLU A 107 -14.80 9.61 9.44
C GLU A 107 -15.37 8.27 8.96
N LEU A 108 -14.49 7.29 8.71
CA LEU A 108 -14.92 5.98 8.21
C LEU A 108 -15.77 5.23 9.24
N LYS A 109 -15.44 5.28 10.53
CA LYS A 109 -16.28 4.68 11.60
C LYS A 109 -17.69 5.27 11.66
N LYS A 110 -17.83 6.58 11.43
CA LYS A 110 -19.16 7.22 11.42
C LYS A 110 -19.98 6.80 10.20
N LYS A 111 -19.31 6.59 9.07
CA LYS A 111 -19.94 6.24 7.80
C LYS A 111 -20.25 4.74 7.68
N TYR A 112 -19.44 3.91 8.32
CA TYR A 112 -19.52 2.45 8.36
C TYR A 112 -19.48 2.03 9.84
N PRO A 113 -20.63 2.05 10.54
CA PRO A 113 -20.70 1.74 11.96
C PRO A 113 -20.62 0.24 12.29
N ASP A 114 -20.82 -0.62 11.28
CA ASP A 114 -20.78 -2.08 11.36
C ASP A 114 -19.36 -2.65 11.36
#